data_AF-A0A6B2VF27-F1
#
_entry.id   AF-A0A6B2VF27-F1
#
_cell.length_a   1.000
_cell.length_b   1.000
_cell.length_c   1.000
_cell.angle_alpha   90.00
_cell.angle_beta   90.00
_cell.angle_gamma   90.00
#
_symmetry.space_group_name_H-M   'P 1'
#
loop_
_entity.id
_entity.type
_entity.pdbx_description
1 polymer ?
#
loop_
_entity_poly.entity_id
_entity_poly.type
_entity_poly.pdbx_seq_one_letter_code
_entity_poly.pdbx_strand_id
1 'polypeptide(L)'
;MTRPNTPDRINPDGSRTIKTKRACNGCGISLGDISDDEWTAAINGRPLPDVRRECPSCAPTAPPAACNPMKVFGGDMLCLEGECDHDGVSTESYCEEVGEEIVCATHSQFAPGFEDAYEVVTHAEPWPCTHSTPFKEAL
;
A
#
# COMPACT_ATOMS: atom_id res chain seq x y z
N MET A 1 8.31 -16.33 -11.45
CA MET A 1 9.35 -15.74 -12.32
C MET A 1 10.18 -14.82 -11.44
N THR A 2 11.50 -14.95 -11.43
CA THR A 2 12.36 -14.12 -10.58
C THR A 2 12.43 -12.70 -11.14
N ARG A 3 12.28 -11.67 -10.29
CA ARG A 3 12.31 -10.27 -10.72
C ARG A 3 13.70 -9.88 -11.27
N PRO A 4 13.79 -8.86 -12.14
CA PRO A 4 15.06 -8.29 -12.54
C PRO A 4 15.88 -7.85 -11.32
N ASN A 5 17.21 -7.95 -11.42
CA ASN A 5 18.13 -7.45 -10.41
C ASN A 5 19.15 -6.55 -11.09
N THR A 6 18.79 -5.28 -11.29
CA THR A 6 19.60 -4.30 -12.02
C THR A 6 20.89 -3.97 -11.26
N PRO A 7 22.09 -4.25 -11.76
CA PRO A 7 23.32 -3.97 -11.02
C PRO A 7 23.55 -2.46 -10.85
N ASP A 8 24.21 -2.09 -9.76
CA ASP A 8 24.65 -0.71 -9.52
C ASP A 8 25.67 -0.30 -10.59
N ARG A 9 25.61 0.96 -11.03
CA ARG A 9 26.53 1.50 -12.03
C ARG A 9 27.14 2.83 -11.59
N ILE A 10 28.39 3.06 -11.98
CA ILE A 10 29.06 4.36 -11.88
C ILE A 10 28.92 5.05 -13.24
N ASN A 11 28.46 6.31 -13.22
CA ASN A 11 28.26 7.12 -14.41
C ASN A 11 29.57 7.84 -14.79
N PRO A 12 29.69 8.35 -16.04
CA PRO A 12 30.91 9.05 -16.49
C PRO A 12 31.32 10.28 -15.67
N ASP A 13 30.36 10.91 -14.99
CA ASP A 13 30.56 12.06 -14.09
C ASP A 13 31.00 11.65 -12.67
N GLY A 14 31.16 10.34 -12.40
CA GLY A 14 31.50 9.78 -11.10
C GLY A 14 30.31 9.56 -10.17
N SER A 15 29.09 9.94 -10.56
CA SER A 15 27.88 9.64 -9.80
C SER A 15 27.52 8.14 -9.85
N ARG A 16 26.64 7.69 -8.95
CA ARG A 16 26.17 6.30 -8.90
C ARG A 16 24.68 6.24 -9.20
N THR A 17 24.28 5.34 -10.09
CA THR A 17 22.88 4.93 -10.25
C THR A 17 22.71 3.58 -9.58
N ILE A 18 21.80 3.54 -8.60
CA ILE A 18 21.43 2.36 -7.84
C ILE A 18 19.94 2.16 -8.05
N LYS A 19 19.50 0.91 -8.22
CA LYS A 19 18.07 0.59 -8.23
C LYS A 19 17.71 -0.08 -6.92
N THR A 20 16.74 0.48 -6.20
CA THR A 20 16.30 -0.05 -4.91
C THR A 20 15.91 -1.51 -5.03
N LYS A 21 16.41 -2.32 -4.09
CA LYS A 21 16.13 -3.74 -4.01
C LYS A 21 15.11 -4.03 -2.94
N ARG A 22 14.33 -5.07 -3.17
CA ARG A 22 13.41 -5.63 -2.20
C ARG A 22 14.08 -6.72 -1.37
N ALA A 23 13.71 -6.80 -0.10
CA ALA A 23 14.04 -7.89 0.80
C ALA A 23 12.78 -8.73 1.11
N CYS A 24 12.96 -10.03 1.30
CA CYS A 24 11.90 -10.94 1.74
C CYS A 24 11.43 -10.59 3.16
N ASN A 25 10.11 -10.48 3.37
CA ASN A 25 9.51 -10.19 4.69
C ASN A 25 9.82 -11.27 5.76
N GLY A 26 10.15 -12.49 5.34
CA GLY A 26 10.44 -13.61 6.23
C GLY A 26 11.92 -13.76 6.57
N CYS A 27 12.76 -14.01 5.55
CA CYS A 27 14.17 -14.31 5.74
C CYS A 27 15.14 -13.17 5.39
N GLY A 28 14.64 -12.03 4.89
CA GLY A 28 15.46 -10.84 4.59
C GLY A 28 16.31 -10.94 3.32
N ILE A 29 16.33 -12.07 2.60
CA ILE A 29 17.12 -12.19 1.36
C ILE A 29 16.64 -11.19 0.29
N SER A 30 17.56 -10.64 -0.48
CA SER A 30 17.24 -9.76 -1.59
C SER A 30 16.54 -10.53 -2.72
N LEU A 31 15.41 -10.01 -3.22
CA LEU A 31 14.58 -10.64 -4.25
C LEU A 31 14.65 -9.96 -5.62
N GLY A 32 15.48 -8.91 -5.74
CA GLY A 32 15.61 -8.12 -6.96
C GLY A 32 15.03 -6.71 -6.80
N ASP A 33 14.73 -6.08 -7.92
CA ASP A 33 14.26 -4.70 -8.00
C ASP A 33 12.87 -4.54 -7.35
N ILE A 34 12.70 -3.45 -6.60
CA ILE A 34 11.37 -3.01 -6.14
C ILE A 34 10.50 -2.59 -7.35
N SER A 35 9.19 -2.85 -7.31
CA SER A 35 8.26 -2.31 -8.31
C SER A 35 7.85 -0.87 -7.98
N ASP A 36 7.26 -0.18 -8.96
CA ASP A 36 6.73 1.16 -8.76
C ASP A 36 5.59 1.16 -7.72
N ASP A 37 4.68 0.18 -7.77
CA ASP A 37 3.59 0.06 -6.76
C ASP A 37 4.12 -0.10 -5.33
N GLU A 38 5.22 -0.84 -5.15
CA GLU A 38 5.87 -1.03 -3.86
C GLU A 38 6.59 0.24 -3.40
N TRP A 39 7.18 0.98 -4.35
CA TRP A 39 7.80 2.26 -4.08
C TRP A 39 6.75 3.31 -3.67
N THR A 40 5.63 3.38 -4.40
CA THR A 40 4.47 4.22 -4.08
C THR A 40 3.89 3.86 -2.72
N ALA A 41 3.70 2.57 -2.43
CA ALA A 41 3.25 2.13 -1.10
C ALA A 41 4.19 2.61 0.01
N ALA A 42 5.51 2.52 -0.18
CA ALA A 42 6.48 3.01 0.80
C ALA A 42 6.40 4.53 1.01
N ILE A 43 6.30 5.31 -0.07
CA ILE A 43 6.19 6.77 -0.01
C ILE A 43 4.91 7.20 0.72
N ASN A 44 3.79 6.53 0.42
CA ASN A 44 2.49 6.83 1.01
C ASN A 44 2.29 6.21 2.40
N GLY A 45 3.32 5.62 3.00
CA GLY A 45 3.25 5.02 4.33
C GLY A 45 2.37 3.76 4.41
N ARG A 46 2.07 3.13 3.28
CA ARG A 46 1.32 1.87 3.23
C ARG A 46 2.22 0.67 3.58
N PRO A 47 1.65 -0.41 4.16
CA PRO A 47 2.36 -1.66 4.29
C PRO A 47 2.87 -2.13 2.93
N LEU A 48 4.16 -2.41 2.84
CA LEU A 48 4.70 -3.10 1.67
C LEU A 48 4.04 -4.47 1.52
N PRO A 49 3.85 -4.97 0.28
CA PRO A 49 3.25 -6.28 0.08
C PRO A 49 4.06 -7.39 0.80
N ASP A 50 3.44 -8.54 0.97
CA ASP A 50 4.17 -9.72 1.42
C ASP A 50 4.69 -10.51 0.21
N VAL A 51 6.01 -10.59 0.05
CA VAL A 51 6.67 -11.34 -1.04
C VAL A 51 7.32 -12.63 -0.61
N ARG A 52 6.95 -13.17 0.56
CA ARG A 52 7.43 -14.50 0.96
C ARG A 52 7.15 -15.57 -0.10
N ARG A 53 6.07 -15.43 -0.87
CA ARG A 53 5.72 -16.33 -2.00
C ARG A 53 6.56 -16.15 -3.26
N GLU A 54 7.31 -15.06 -3.39
CA GLU A 54 8.31 -14.86 -4.45
C GLU A 54 9.70 -15.33 -4.05
N CYS A 55 9.96 -15.50 -2.74
CA CYS A 55 11.26 -15.86 -2.20
C CYS A 55 11.57 -17.35 -2.42
N PRO A 56 12.70 -17.73 -3.04
CA PRO A 56 13.05 -19.14 -3.25
C PRO A 56 13.12 -19.97 -1.96
N SER A 57 13.46 -19.34 -0.83
CA SER A 57 13.57 -20.00 0.47
C SER A 57 12.24 -20.06 1.24
N CYS A 58 11.43 -19.00 1.19
CA CYS A 58 10.19 -18.92 1.98
C CYS A 58 8.96 -19.40 1.21
N ALA A 59 8.96 -19.30 -0.13
CA ALA A 59 7.78 -19.54 -0.95
C ALA A 59 7.12 -20.91 -0.74
N PRO A 60 7.87 -22.02 -0.58
CA PRO A 60 7.26 -23.34 -0.41
C PRO A 60 6.34 -23.45 0.82
N THR A 61 6.58 -22.65 1.85
CA THR A 61 5.84 -22.70 3.13
C THR A 61 5.20 -21.37 3.50
N ALA A 62 5.23 -20.38 2.59
CA ALA A 62 4.72 -19.05 2.88
C ALA A 62 3.20 -19.06 3.02
N PRO A 63 2.64 -18.61 4.16
CA PRO A 63 1.20 -18.46 4.29
C PRO A 63 0.66 -17.41 3.30
N PRO A 64 -0.65 -17.29 3.12
CA PRO A 64 -1.24 -16.11 2.50
C PRO A 64 -0.78 -14.83 3.21
N ALA A 65 -0.77 -13.70 2.50
CA ALA A 65 -0.45 -12.42 3.09
C ALA A 65 -1.45 -12.10 4.22
N ALA A 66 -0.94 -11.65 5.37
CA ALA A 66 -1.80 -11.28 6.50
C ALA A 66 -2.59 -10.01 6.15
N CYS A 67 -3.88 -9.91 6.53
CA CYS A 67 -4.60 -8.63 6.41
C CYS A 67 -3.86 -7.60 7.31
N ASN A 68 -3.63 -6.39 6.81
CA ASN A 68 -3.11 -5.26 7.60
C ASN A 68 -4.16 -4.15 7.70
N PRO A 69 -4.51 -3.66 8.90
CA PRO A 69 -5.47 -2.58 9.05
C PRO A 69 -4.83 -1.25 8.67
N MET A 70 -5.57 -0.42 7.96
CA MET A 70 -5.18 0.94 7.63
C MET A 70 -6.39 1.85 7.77
N LYS A 71 -6.19 2.97 8.46
CA LYS A 71 -7.17 4.06 8.48
C LYS A 71 -7.09 4.79 7.15
N VAL A 72 -8.25 5.04 6.55
CA VAL A 72 -8.40 5.92 5.39
C VAL A 72 -9.50 6.92 5.71
N PHE A 73 -9.39 8.09 5.09
CA PHE A 73 -10.36 9.16 5.23
C PHE A 73 -11.14 9.26 3.92
N GLY A 74 -12.46 9.19 4.01
CA GLY A 74 -13.36 9.37 2.87
C GLY A 74 -14.15 10.66 3.03
N GLY A 75 -14.40 11.37 1.94
CA GLY A 75 -15.13 12.64 1.93
C GLY A 75 -14.86 13.41 0.64
N ASP A 76 -15.52 14.56 0.47
CA ASP A 76 -15.16 15.50 -0.60
C ASP A 76 -13.72 16.00 -0.42
N MET A 77 -13.02 16.24 -1.54
CA MET A 77 -11.61 16.66 -1.53
C MET A 77 -11.40 17.98 -0.79
N LEU A 78 -12.26 18.97 -1.01
CA LEU A 78 -12.15 20.27 -0.35
C LEU A 78 -12.34 20.13 1.17
N CYS A 79 -13.16 19.17 1.60
CA CYS A 79 -13.34 18.83 3.01
C CYS A 79 -12.12 18.12 3.61
N LEU A 80 -11.48 17.22 2.85
CA LEU A 80 -10.25 16.54 3.28
C LEU A 80 -9.05 17.49 3.39
N GLU A 81 -8.97 18.48 2.50
CA GLU A 81 -7.89 19.48 2.49
C GLU A 81 -8.15 20.67 3.44
N GLY A 82 -9.37 20.78 4.00
CA GLY A 82 -9.76 21.90 4.84
C GLY A 82 -9.94 23.21 4.08
N GLU A 83 -10.13 23.15 2.76
CA GLU A 83 -10.29 24.29 1.85
C GLU A 83 -11.76 24.55 1.47
N CYS A 84 -12.71 23.77 1.98
CA CYS A 84 -14.13 24.05 1.78
C CYS A 84 -14.53 25.36 2.51
N ASP A 85 -15.08 26.31 1.74
CA ASP A 85 -15.56 27.61 2.25
C ASP A 85 -16.90 27.43 3.00
N HIS A 86 -16.86 27.65 4.32
CA HIS A 86 -17.96 27.43 5.25
C HIS A 86 -18.64 28.72 5.72
N ASP A 87 -18.32 29.88 5.14
CA ASP A 87 -18.84 31.19 5.56
C ASP A 87 -20.35 31.34 5.25
N GLY A 88 -21.22 30.60 5.97
CA GLY A 88 -22.67 30.76 5.86
C GLY A 88 -23.57 29.68 6.48
N VAL A 89 -23.06 28.51 6.87
CA VAL A 89 -23.92 27.39 7.37
C VAL A 89 -23.35 26.79 8.66
N SER A 90 -23.84 27.25 9.81
CA SER A 90 -23.33 26.88 11.14
C SER A 90 -24.05 25.69 11.78
N THR A 91 -24.54 24.72 10.99
CA THR A 91 -25.14 23.52 11.57
C THR A 91 -24.03 22.51 11.86
N GLU A 92 -24.02 21.96 13.08
CA GLU A 92 -23.02 21.02 13.60
C GLU A 92 -22.81 19.75 12.75
N SER A 93 -23.62 19.55 11.70
CA SER A 93 -23.59 18.39 10.81
C SER A 93 -22.77 18.55 9.51
N TYR A 94 -22.01 19.63 9.35
CA TYR A 94 -21.49 20.03 8.02
C TYR A 94 -20.04 19.57 7.72
N CYS A 95 -19.23 19.28 8.74
CA CYS A 95 -17.96 18.55 8.62
C CYS A 95 -18.13 17.03 8.83
N GLU A 96 -19.36 16.53 8.84
CA GLU A 96 -19.68 15.10 9.00
C GLU A 96 -19.42 14.27 7.73
N GLU A 97 -19.06 14.89 6.61
CA GLU A 97 -18.80 14.17 5.35
C GLU A 97 -17.38 13.58 5.26
N VAL A 98 -16.45 14.00 6.14
CA VAL A 98 -15.17 13.31 6.29
C VAL A 98 -15.34 12.16 7.29
N GLY A 99 -15.50 10.96 6.77
CA GLY A 99 -15.52 9.74 7.55
C GLY A 99 -14.13 9.15 7.70
N GLU A 100 -13.83 8.59 8.88
CA GLU A 100 -12.73 7.64 9.04
C GLU A 100 -13.27 6.23 8.84
N GLU A 101 -12.62 5.44 8.00
CA GLU A 101 -12.88 4.01 7.88
C GLU A 101 -11.57 3.21 8.02
N ILE A 102 -11.68 1.97 8.47
CA ILE A 102 -10.55 1.05 8.53
C ILE A 102 -10.73 0.01 7.44
N VAL A 103 -9.76 -0.04 6.54
CA VAL A 103 -9.71 -1.00 5.43
C VAL A 103 -8.57 -1.99 5.63
N CYS A 104 -8.63 -3.10 4.89
CA CYS A 104 -7.51 -4.01 4.78
C CYS A 104 -6.54 -3.56 3.68
N ALA A 105 -5.46 -2.87 4.04
CA ALA A 105 -4.47 -2.37 3.08
C ALA A 105 -3.82 -3.46 2.21
N THR A 106 -3.82 -4.70 2.68
CA THR A 106 -3.25 -5.83 1.93
C THR A 106 -4.12 -6.28 0.75
N HIS A 107 -5.44 -6.12 0.87
CA HIS A 107 -6.39 -6.63 -0.13
C HIS A 107 -7.22 -5.52 -0.81
N SER A 108 -7.21 -4.30 -0.26
CA SER A 108 -7.72 -3.11 -0.94
C SER A 108 -6.84 -2.71 -2.12
N GLN A 109 -7.42 -2.02 -3.10
CA GLN A 109 -6.71 -1.42 -4.22
C GLN A 109 -6.61 0.09 -4.03
N PHE A 110 -5.46 0.63 -4.43
CA PHE A 110 -5.14 2.04 -4.33
C PHE A 110 -4.61 2.51 -5.68
N ALA A 111 -4.91 3.74 -6.05
CA ALA A 111 -4.41 4.37 -7.26
C ALA A 111 -4.07 5.85 -7.00
N PRO A 112 -3.22 6.46 -7.83
CA PRO A 112 -3.01 7.90 -7.77
C PRO A 112 -4.32 8.66 -7.94
N GLY A 113 -4.49 9.72 -7.15
CA GLY A 113 -5.59 10.67 -7.23
C GLY A 113 -5.35 11.74 -8.29
N PHE A 114 -6.07 12.86 -8.18
CA PHE A 114 -5.91 13.99 -9.09
C PHE A 114 -4.45 14.46 -9.14
N GLU A 115 -3.89 14.56 -10.35
CA GLU A 115 -2.50 14.99 -10.62
C GLU A 115 -1.43 14.28 -9.77
N ASP A 116 -1.65 13.02 -9.37
CA ASP A 116 -0.77 12.22 -8.51
C ASP A 116 -0.46 12.88 -7.13
N ALA A 117 -1.25 13.87 -6.72
CA ALA A 117 -1.02 14.64 -5.50
C ALA A 117 -1.28 13.84 -4.21
N TYR A 118 -2.13 12.83 -4.30
CA TYR A 118 -2.52 11.93 -3.20
C TYR A 118 -2.86 10.55 -3.77
N GLU A 119 -3.13 9.59 -2.89
CA GLU A 119 -3.56 8.25 -3.26
C GLU A 119 -5.00 8.01 -2.79
N VAL A 120 -5.81 7.41 -3.66
CA VAL A 120 -7.21 7.09 -3.37
C VAL A 120 -7.40 5.58 -3.29
N VAL A 121 -8.30 5.16 -2.41
CA VAL A 121 -8.77 3.77 -2.37
C VAL A 121 -9.77 3.57 -3.49
N THR A 122 -9.40 2.80 -4.51
CA THR A 122 -10.28 2.49 -5.66
C THR A 122 -11.13 1.25 -5.43
N HIS A 123 -10.70 0.38 -4.51
CA HIS A 123 -11.48 -0.76 -4.02
C HIS A 123 -11.15 -0.98 -2.55
N ALA A 124 -12.14 -0.77 -1.67
CA ALA A 124 -11.99 -0.94 -0.24
C ALA A 124 -12.40 -2.36 0.18
N GLU A 125 -11.44 -3.13 0.70
CA GLU A 125 -11.74 -4.36 1.43
C GLU A 125 -12.01 -4.05 2.91
N PRO A 126 -13.13 -4.52 3.47
CA PRO A 126 -13.49 -4.20 4.85
C PRO A 126 -12.46 -4.77 5.84
N TRP A 127 -12.35 -4.14 7.00
CA TRP A 127 -11.59 -4.67 8.12
C TRP A 127 -12.49 -5.27 9.21
N PRO A 128 -12.26 -6.53 9.65
CA PRO A 128 -11.34 -7.51 9.09
C PRO A 128 -11.81 -8.10 7.74
N CYS A 129 -10.85 -8.44 6.88
CA CYS A 129 -11.11 -8.96 5.54
C CYS A 129 -11.29 -10.49 5.52
N THR A 130 -12.15 -11.03 4.64
CA THR A 130 -12.39 -12.49 4.56
C THR A 130 -11.30 -13.25 3.80
N HIS A 131 -10.40 -12.54 3.12
CA HIS A 131 -9.33 -13.10 2.28
C HIS A 131 -8.23 -13.83 3.06
N SER A 132 -8.04 -13.52 4.35
CA SER A 132 -6.98 -14.16 5.18
C SER A 132 -7.47 -15.33 6.03
N THR A 133 -8.77 -15.65 6.01
CA THR A 133 -9.28 -16.79 6.76
C THR A 133 -8.73 -18.08 6.15
N PRO A 134 -7.94 -18.90 6.87
CA PRO A 134 -7.66 -20.24 6.41
C PRO A 134 -9.00 -20.97 6.29
N PHE A 135 -9.17 -21.75 5.23
CA PHE A 135 -10.25 -22.75 5.12
C PHE A 135 -10.42 -23.38 6.51
N LYS A 136 -11.56 -23.16 7.16
CA LYS A 136 -11.92 -23.96 8.33
C LYS A 136 -11.91 -25.40 7.86
N GLU A 137 -11.01 -26.22 8.41
CA GLU A 137 -11.09 -27.66 8.27
C GLU A 137 -12.50 -28.07 8.69
N ALA A 138 -13.26 -28.62 7.75
CA ALA A 138 -14.50 -29.31 8.05
C ALA A 138 -14.11 -30.53 8.90
N LEU A 139 -14.46 -30.47 10.18
CA LEU A 139 -14.50 -31.63 11.08
C LEU A 139 -15.53 -32.64 10.57
#